data_AF-A0AAU9MYP8-F1
#
_entry.id   AF-A0AAU9MYP8-F1
#
_cell.length_a   1.000
_cell.length_b   1.000
_cell.length_c   1.000
_cell.angle_alpha   90.00
_cell.angle_beta   90.00
_cell.angle_gamma   90.00
#
_symmetry.space_group_name_H-M   'P 1'
#
loop_
_entity.id
_entity.type
_entity.pdbx_description
1 polymer ?
#
loop_
_entity_poly.entity_id
_entity_poly.type
_entity_poly.pdbx_seq_one_letter_code
_entity_poly.pdbx_strand_id
1 'polypeptide(L)'
;MALVDPQNPIKPQTLKFFTSDEYELAVNQSIQSLLDSLQNPSSDLSSFTSTFLELMQAKPIPLLESIWIFSVLTFHPKISSKDDILDQVLAVKDLFQSITACSASCSSSTCIALIAPVIFKLYTVVVDSKRKEVDSKRGKKARREISKFLDVILGYFNVCSDGSNSDEDSALVRPIIDLVSIWVHGEATGNRLKQFFPLLSDEIINWVTDESSCVIGLLAGAVILESFMLKLCLKLSEGSSKEEVQNELRTWAVCSVTGFHSFYFFDMLIKMLLEPNLTVTSLLSSEDESFLRKLLYDVVILPDYSFLHIHKVNHLPTNHIKNNILAIIMVSHEAIELFRKNKDHSKAISYTNAFSGSHLPTLITKLATSELWQPWKNKSTQGIITYGFSKVDA
;
A
#
# COMPACT_ATOMS: atom_id res chain seq x y z
N MET A 1 53.97 8.49 34.55
CA MET A 1 53.00 9.18 33.69
C MET A 1 53.40 8.86 32.25
N ALA A 2 52.83 7.80 31.68
CA ALA A 2 53.12 7.34 30.33
C ALA A 2 52.13 8.01 29.37
N LEU A 3 52.66 8.64 28.33
CA LEU A 3 51.90 9.26 27.24
C LEU A 3 51.15 8.18 26.46
N VAL A 4 49.82 8.34 26.42
CA VAL A 4 48.92 7.55 25.58
C VAL A 4 49.04 8.06 24.14
N ASP A 5 49.40 7.15 23.25
CA ASP A 5 49.42 7.37 21.80
C ASP A 5 47.98 7.66 21.30
N PRO A 6 47.73 8.74 20.55
CA PRO A 6 46.41 9.00 20.00
C PRO A 6 46.09 8.00 18.89
N GLN A 7 44.95 7.32 19.06
CA GLN A 7 44.37 6.41 18.10
C GLN A 7 44.30 7.02 16.69
N ASN A 8 44.61 6.19 15.70
CA ASN A 8 44.48 6.48 14.26
C ASN A 8 43.14 7.17 13.95
N PRO A 9 43.13 8.27 13.17
CA PRO A 9 41.89 8.86 12.71
C PRO A 9 41.17 7.87 11.81
N ILE A 10 39.90 7.59 12.15
CA ILE A 10 38.94 6.91 11.26
C ILE A 10 38.96 7.68 9.94
N LYS A 11 39.42 7.03 8.87
CA LYS A 11 39.40 7.63 7.53
C LYS A 11 37.97 8.03 7.20
N PRO A 12 37.71 9.28 6.79
CA PRO A 12 36.40 9.64 6.27
C PRO A 12 36.12 8.73 5.07
N GLN A 13 35.07 7.92 5.15
CA GLN A 13 34.55 7.18 4.00
C GLN A 13 34.26 8.23 2.93
N THR A 14 35.00 8.17 1.83
CA THR A 14 34.78 8.99 0.65
C THR A 14 33.40 8.62 0.11
N LEU A 15 32.37 9.39 0.48
CA LEU A 15 31.05 9.28 -0.14
C LEU A 15 31.26 9.50 -1.65
N LYS A 16 31.07 8.43 -2.43
CA LYS A 16 30.99 8.57 -3.88
C LYS A 16 29.68 9.31 -4.17
N PHE A 17 29.80 10.54 -4.65
CA PHE A 17 28.65 11.27 -5.19
C PHE A 17 28.30 10.65 -6.54
N PHE A 18 27.18 9.92 -6.57
CA PHE A 18 26.63 9.39 -7.81
C PHE A 18 25.82 10.46 -8.53
N THR A 19 25.85 10.48 -9.85
CA THR A 19 24.76 11.09 -10.64
C THR A 19 23.47 10.27 -10.48
N SER A 20 22.32 10.77 -10.93
CA SER A 20 21.06 10.03 -10.73
C SER A 20 21.07 8.67 -11.44
N ASP A 21 21.51 8.66 -12.69
CA ASP A 21 21.54 7.47 -13.54
C ASP A 21 22.55 6.43 -13.04
N GLU A 22 23.72 6.87 -12.57
CA GLU A 22 24.73 5.96 -12.01
C GLU A 22 24.24 5.31 -10.71
N TYR A 23 23.47 6.04 -9.90
CA TYR A 23 22.89 5.51 -8.68
C TYR A 23 21.84 4.44 -8.97
N GLU A 24 20.90 4.72 -9.87
CA GLU A 24 19.87 3.78 -10.29
C GLU A 24 20.49 2.52 -10.89
N LEU A 25 21.53 2.67 -11.73
CA LEU A 25 22.26 1.54 -12.30
C LEU A 25 22.97 0.71 -11.21
N ALA A 26 23.62 1.35 -10.24
CA ALA A 26 24.32 0.67 -9.16
C ALA A 26 23.35 -0.11 -8.26
N VAL A 27 22.18 0.47 -7.95
CA VAL A 27 21.10 -0.23 -7.25
C VAL A 27 20.65 -1.42 -8.08
N ASN A 28 20.28 -1.24 -9.35
CA ASN A 28 19.83 -2.30 -10.24
C ASN A 28 20.81 -3.50 -10.29
N GLN A 29 22.10 -3.24 -10.49
CA GLN A 29 23.14 -4.28 -10.55
C GLN A 29 23.31 -5.01 -9.22
N SER A 30 23.19 -4.29 -8.10
CA SER A 30 23.28 -4.88 -6.76
C SER A 30 22.09 -5.80 -6.47
N ILE A 31 20.89 -5.41 -6.91
CA ILE A 31 19.68 -6.25 -6.81
C ILE A 31 19.84 -7.51 -7.63
N GLN A 32 20.30 -7.40 -8.88
CA GLN A 32 20.54 -8.59 -9.73
C GLN A 32 21.51 -9.56 -9.08
N SER A 33 22.64 -9.03 -8.60
CA SER A 33 23.70 -9.83 -7.97
C SER A 33 23.17 -10.55 -6.72
N LEU A 34 22.29 -9.92 -5.96
CA LEU A 34 21.63 -10.52 -4.81
C LEU A 34 20.67 -11.65 -5.25
N LEU A 35 19.83 -11.41 -6.25
CA LEU A 35 18.90 -12.42 -6.79
C LEU A 35 19.64 -13.64 -7.33
N ASP A 36 20.75 -13.45 -8.05
CA ASP A 36 21.59 -14.53 -8.56
C ASP A 36 22.24 -15.32 -7.41
N SER A 37 22.67 -14.61 -6.36
CA SER A 37 23.23 -15.24 -5.15
C SER A 37 22.20 -16.06 -4.38
N LEU A 38 20.94 -15.63 -4.33
CA LEU A 38 19.84 -16.36 -3.70
C LEU A 38 19.51 -17.68 -4.41
N GLN A 39 19.90 -17.86 -5.67
CA GLN A 39 19.77 -19.16 -6.35
C GLN A 39 20.77 -20.19 -5.83
N ASN A 40 21.84 -19.74 -5.17
CA ASN A 40 22.90 -20.57 -4.62
C ASN A 40 22.81 -20.60 -3.08
N PRO A 41 22.39 -21.74 -2.47
CA PRO A 41 22.13 -21.82 -1.03
C PRO A 41 23.36 -21.67 -0.13
N SER A 42 24.57 -21.63 -0.69
CA SER A 42 25.83 -21.45 0.04
C SER A 42 26.36 -20.01 0.02
N SER A 43 25.63 -19.06 -0.58
CA SER A 43 26.08 -17.67 -0.72
C SER A 43 25.99 -16.94 0.61
N ASP A 44 27.09 -16.30 1.04
CA ASP A 44 27.06 -15.38 2.16
C ASP A 44 26.40 -14.06 1.74
N LEU A 45 25.28 -13.73 2.36
CA LEU A 45 24.53 -12.50 2.07
C LEU A 45 25.07 -11.28 2.85
N SER A 46 25.99 -11.49 3.79
CA SER A 46 26.48 -10.42 4.68
C SER A 46 27.15 -9.26 3.93
N SER A 47 27.80 -9.56 2.81
CA SER A 47 28.45 -8.54 1.96
C SER A 47 27.45 -7.56 1.35
N PHE A 48 26.22 -8.01 1.07
CA PHE A 48 25.18 -7.14 0.52
C PHE A 48 24.68 -6.12 1.54
N THR A 49 24.73 -6.44 2.84
CA THR A 49 24.30 -5.50 3.89
C THR A 49 25.12 -4.22 3.86
N SER A 50 26.45 -4.33 3.77
CA SER A 50 27.32 -3.15 3.64
C SER A 50 27.08 -2.39 2.33
N THR A 51 26.89 -3.11 1.22
CA THR A 51 26.64 -2.49 -0.09
C THR A 51 25.35 -1.67 -0.08
N PHE A 52 24.24 -2.24 0.41
CA PHE A 52 22.97 -1.52 0.46
C PHE A 52 22.96 -0.40 1.51
N LEU A 53 23.72 -0.52 2.59
CA LEU A 53 23.94 0.59 3.52
C LEU A 53 24.64 1.78 2.84
N GLU A 54 25.71 1.51 2.08
CA GLU A 54 26.42 2.53 1.31
C GLU A 54 25.50 3.17 0.25
N LEU A 55 24.70 2.37 -0.46
CA LEU A 55 23.71 2.86 -1.43
C LEU A 55 22.63 3.72 -0.76
N MET A 56 22.18 3.38 0.45
CA MET A 56 21.22 4.22 1.17
C MET A 56 21.83 5.55 1.62
N GLN A 57 23.12 5.57 1.96
CA GLN A 57 23.84 6.78 2.39
C GLN A 57 24.29 7.65 1.21
N ALA A 58 24.32 7.12 -0.01
CA ALA A 58 24.79 7.81 -1.20
C ALA A 58 23.89 8.97 -1.65
N LYS A 59 22.59 8.96 -1.28
CA LYS A 59 21.64 10.05 -1.59
C LYS A 59 20.83 10.46 -0.35
N PRO A 60 20.40 11.73 -0.24
CA PRO A 60 19.52 12.20 0.85
C PRO A 60 18.15 11.53 0.87
N ILE A 61 17.64 11.16 -0.31
CA ILE A 61 16.40 10.39 -0.49
C ILE A 61 16.81 9.10 -1.20
N PRO A 62 17.00 7.99 -0.46
CA PRO A 62 17.33 6.71 -1.06
C PRO A 62 16.13 6.14 -1.82
N LEU A 63 16.42 5.29 -2.81
CA LEU A 63 15.38 4.58 -3.56
C LEU A 63 14.64 3.58 -2.67
N LEU A 64 13.35 3.36 -2.97
CA LEU A 64 12.49 2.41 -2.25
C LEU A 64 13.13 1.03 -2.17
N GLU A 65 13.70 0.56 -3.29
CA GLU A 65 14.34 -0.74 -3.43
C GLU A 65 15.54 -0.88 -2.50
N SER A 66 16.34 0.18 -2.36
CA SER A 66 17.49 0.19 -1.46
C SER A 66 17.05 0.02 -0.01
N ILE A 67 16.01 0.72 0.42
CA ILE A 67 15.46 0.59 1.79
C ILE A 67 14.89 -0.82 2.00
N TRP A 68 14.08 -1.33 1.07
CA TRP A 68 13.50 -2.66 1.16
C TRP A 68 14.55 -3.75 1.29
N ILE A 69 15.60 -3.70 0.48
CA ILE A 69 16.63 -4.73 0.48
C ILE A 69 17.54 -4.62 1.69
N PHE A 70 17.93 -3.42 2.08
CA PHE A 70 18.63 -3.23 3.35
C PHE A 70 17.80 -3.75 4.54
N SER A 71 16.49 -3.51 4.52
CA SER A 71 15.58 -3.96 5.58
C SER A 71 15.52 -5.48 5.66
N VAL A 72 15.40 -6.21 4.54
CA VAL A 72 15.39 -7.69 4.59
C VAL A 72 16.74 -8.28 5.01
N LEU A 73 17.85 -7.67 4.58
CA LEU A 73 19.20 -8.13 4.94
C LEU A 73 19.54 -7.90 6.43
N THR A 74 18.99 -6.85 7.02
CA THR A 74 19.17 -6.52 8.45
C THR A 74 18.08 -7.08 9.34
N PHE A 75 16.96 -7.49 8.76
CA PHE A 75 15.90 -8.21 9.45
C PHE A 75 16.42 -9.60 9.82
N HIS A 76 17.00 -9.68 11.01
CA HIS A 76 17.33 -10.93 11.67
C HIS A 76 16.13 -11.30 12.52
N PRO A 77 15.14 -12.08 12.03
CA PRO A 77 14.24 -12.71 12.95
C PRO A 77 15.14 -13.56 13.85
N LYS A 78 15.28 -13.19 15.12
CA LYS A 78 15.98 -14.01 16.12
C LYS A 78 15.14 -15.27 16.29
N ILE A 79 15.22 -16.20 15.35
CA ILE A 79 14.59 -17.51 15.41
C ILE A 79 15.46 -18.36 16.34
N SER A 80 15.48 -17.96 17.61
CA SER A 80 15.94 -18.81 18.69
C SER A 80 14.84 -19.85 18.89
N SER A 81 15.03 -21.03 18.29
CA SER A 81 14.50 -22.39 18.59
C SER A 81 13.22 -22.63 19.44
N LYS A 82 12.35 -21.64 19.67
CA LYS A 82 11.04 -21.69 20.33
C LYS A 82 10.19 -20.48 19.92
N ASP A 83 9.56 -20.55 18.76
CA ASP A 83 8.13 -20.33 18.50
C ASP A 83 7.29 -19.30 19.31
N ASP A 84 7.84 -18.25 19.93
CA ASP A 84 7.03 -17.23 20.58
C ASP A 84 6.46 -16.23 19.59
N ILE A 85 5.15 -16.31 19.38
CA ILE A 85 4.37 -15.39 18.55
C ILE A 85 4.59 -13.93 18.98
N LEU A 86 4.78 -13.66 20.29
CA LEU A 86 5.02 -12.29 20.76
C LEU A 86 6.40 -11.75 20.36
N ASP A 87 7.43 -12.60 20.37
CA ASP A 87 8.77 -12.22 19.90
C ASP A 87 8.75 -11.94 18.39
N GLN A 88 7.93 -12.68 17.63
CA GLN A 88 7.70 -12.39 16.22
C GLN A 88 7.03 -11.03 16.02
N VAL A 89 5.99 -10.71 16.82
CA VAL A 89 5.36 -9.38 16.77
C VAL A 89 6.36 -8.27 17.10
N LEU A 90 7.24 -8.47 18.09
CA LEU A 90 8.29 -7.51 18.43
C LEU A 90 9.28 -7.33 17.26
N ALA A 91 9.74 -8.41 16.64
CA ALA A 91 10.62 -8.32 15.48
C ALA A 91 9.98 -7.53 14.33
N VAL A 92 8.69 -7.71 14.07
CA VAL A 92 7.97 -6.96 13.02
C VAL A 92 7.79 -5.47 13.40
N LYS A 93 7.67 -5.15 14.70
CA LYS A 93 7.71 -3.74 15.16
C LYS A 93 9.09 -3.12 14.96
N ASP A 94 10.16 -3.84 15.24
CA ASP A 94 11.53 -3.38 15.00
C ASP A 94 11.75 -3.12 13.50
N LEU A 95 11.22 -3.99 12.63
CA LEU A 95 11.23 -3.80 11.18
C LEU A 95 10.50 -2.51 10.76
N PHE A 96 9.30 -2.27 11.30
CA PHE A 96 8.56 -1.02 11.04
C PHE A 96 9.34 0.21 11.49
N GLN A 97 9.95 0.18 12.68
CA GLN A 97 10.76 1.29 13.18
C GLN A 97 11.99 1.54 12.29
N SER A 98 12.67 0.47 11.85
CA SER A 98 13.80 0.59 10.94
C SER A 98 13.40 1.21 9.60
N ILE A 99 12.31 0.72 8.99
CA ILE A 99 11.82 1.23 7.71
C ILE A 99 11.40 2.70 7.82
N THR A 100 10.61 3.05 8.83
CA THR A 100 10.13 4.44 9.03
C THR A 100 11.26 5.42 9.34
N ALA A 101 12.30 4.99 10.05
CA ALA A 101 13.49 5.80 10.27
C ALA A 101 14.25 6.08 8.95
N CYS A 102 14.29 5.12 8.05
CA CYS A 102 14.93 5.25 6.75
C CYS A 102 14.08 6.00 5.71
N SER A 103 12.78 6.17 5.94
CA SER A 103 11.85 6.79 5.00
C SER A 103 11.49 8.24 5.34
N ALA A 104 12.07 8.83 6.38
CA ALA A 104 11.67 10.15 6.89
C ALA A 104 11.78 11.29 5.86
N SER A 105 12.63 11.15 4.85
CA SER A 105 12.81 12.12 3.75
C SER A 105 12.09 11.73 2.45
N CYS A 106 11.41 10.57 2.42
CA CYS A 106 10.73 10.06 1.23
C CYS A 106 9.37 10.74 1.02
N SER A 107 8.83 10.60 -0.19
CA SER A 107 7.46 11.05 -0.49
C SER A 107 6.41 10.28 0.32
N SER A 108 5.21 10.83 0.42
CA SER A 108 4.10 10.24 1.17
C SER A 108 3.74 8.85 0.67
N SER A 109 3.60 8.68 -0.65
CA SER A 109 3.33 7.37 -1.24
C SER A 109 4.49 6.39 -1.02
N THR A 110 5.74 6.85 -1.12
CA THR A 110 6.91 6.00 -0.87
C THR A 110 6.95 5.52 0.59
N CYS A 111 6.69 6.42 1.54
CA CYS A 111 6.60 6.09 2.97
C CYS A 111 5.60 4.97 3.24
N ILE A 112 4.40 5.05 2.62
CA ILE A 112 3.36 4.03 2.77
C ILE A 112 3.76 2.73 2.07
N ALA A 113 4.21 2.80 0.82
CA ALA A 113 4.63 1.65 0.03
C ALA A 113 5.73 0.84 0.73
N LEU A 114 6.66 1.53 1.40
CA LEU A 114 7.74 0.91 2.15
C LEU A 114 7.27 -0.03 3.27
N ILE A 115 6.04 0.14 3.77
CA ILE A 115 5.48 -0.68 4.85
C ILE A 115 5.00 -2.07 4.37
N ALA A 116 4.95 -2.33 3.05
CA ALA A 116 4.48 -3.63 2.52
C ALA A 116 5.10 -4.87 3.20
N PRO A 117 6.43 -4.96 3.42
CA PRO A 117 7.04 -6.10 4.09
C PRO A 117 6.60 -6.28 5.54
N VAL A 118 6.29 -5.18 6.25
CA VAL A 118 5.77 -5.21 7.62
C VAL A 118 4.39 -5.87 7.62
N ILE A 119 3.52 -5.51 6.68
CA ILE A 119 2.17 -6.08 6.58
C ILE A 119 2.23 -7.55 6.20
N PHE A 120 3.08 -7.91 5.24
CA PHE A 120 3.33 -9.30 4.89
C PHE A 120 3.73 -10.13 6.13
N LYS A 121 4.73 -9.68 6.90
CA LYS A 121 5.15 -10.40 8.12
C LYS A 121 4.10 -10.34 9.24
N LEU A 122 3.30 -9.28 9.36
CA LEU A 122 2.17 -9.28 10.30
C LEU A 122 1.12 -10.31 9.92
N TYR A 123 0.79 -10.42 8.64
CA TYR A 123 -0.17 -11.40 8.16
C TYR A 123 0.29 -12.82 8.49
N THR A 124 1.56 -13.17 8.24
CA THR A 124 2.08 -14.51 8.54
C THR A 124 1.96 -14.82 10.03
N VAL A 125 2.29 -13.87 10.91
CA VAL A 125 2.13 -14.00 12.36
C VAL A 125 0.65 -14.17 12.75
N VAL A 126 -0.28 -13.45 12.12
CA VAL A 126 -1.73 -13.60 12.36
C VAL A 126 -2.19 -15.00 11.99
N VAL A 127 -1.83 -15.49 10.80
CA VAL A 127 -2.21 -16.83 10.34
C VAL A 127 -1.60 -17.92 11.22
N ASP A 128 -0.33 -17.79 11.59
CA ASP A 128 0.33 -18.74 12.48
C ASP A 128 -0.29 -18.73 13.88
N SER A 129 -0.68 -17.56 14.39
CA SER A 129 -1.41 -17.45 15.67
C SER A 129 -2.76 -18.15 15.62
N LYS A 130 -3.46 -18.13 14.48
CA LYS A 130 -4.73 -18.82 14.29
C LYS A 130 -4.55 -20.34 14.21
N ARG A 131 -3.49 -20.81 13.54
CA ARG A 131 -3.15 -22.25 13.46
C ARG A 131 -2.71 -22.84 14.80
N LYS A 132 -1.94 -22.06 15.58
CA LYS A 132 -1.43 -22.46 16.90
C LYS A 132 -2.47 -22.29 18.02
N GLU A 133 -3.67 -21.78 17.73
CA GLU A 133 -4.73 -21.55 18.72
C GLU A 133 -6.08 -22.16 18.37
N VAL A 134 -6.34 -23.28 19.04
CA VAL A 134 -7.59 -23.44 19.78
C VAL A 134 -7.24 -23.14 21.26
N ASP A 135 -7.70 -22.00 21.79
CA ASP A 135 -7.78 -21.66 23.23
C ASP A 135 -6.53 -21.30 24.08
N SER A 136 -5.42 -20.84 23.50
CA SER A 136 -4.32 -20.28 24.31
C SER A 136 -4.62 -18.84 24.78
N LYS A 137 -4.24 -18.47 26.01
CA LYS A 137 -4.25 -17.06 26.46
C LYS A 137 -3.24 -16.20 25.68
N ARG A 138 -2.21 -16.83 25.10
CA ARG A 138 -1.03 -16.16 24.53
C ARG A 138 -1.27 -15.62 23.14
N GLY A 139 -1.89 -16.35 22.23
CA GLY A 139 -2.23 -15.81 20.91
C GLY A 139 -3.44 -14.88 20.96
N LYS A 140 -4.39 -15.03 21.90
CA LYS A 140 -5.35 -13.93 22.22
C LYS A 140 -4.64 -12.63 22.61
N LYS A 141 -3.54 -12.72 23.37
CA LYS A 141 -2.69 -11.56 23.69
C LYS A 141 -1.95 -11.05 22.45
N ALA A 142 -1.38 -11.94 21.64
CA ALA A 142 -0.68 -11.57 20.42
C ALA A 142 -1.61 -10.88 19.40
N ARG A 143 -2.83 -11.39 19.19
CA ARG A 143 -3.84 -10.76 18.32
C ARG A 143 -4.21 -9.37 18.78
N ARG A 144 -4.41 -9.17 20.08
CA ARG A 144 -4.63 -7.81 20.64
C ARG A 144 -3.43 -6.90 20.40
N GLU A 145 -2.22 -7.43 20.53
CA GLU A 145 -1.00 -6.66 20.29
C GLU A 145 -0.83 -6.30 18.81
N ILE A 146 -1.12 -7.23 17.90
CA ILE A 146 -1.13 -7.02 16.45
C ILE A 146 -2.22 -6.01 16.08
N SER A 147 -3.42 -6.14 16.65
CA SER A 147 -4.52 -5.20 16.44
C SER A 147 -4.11 -3.78 16.83
N LYS A 148 -3.53 -3.59 18.02
CA LYS A 148 -3.00 -2.28 18.46
C LYS A 148 -1.89 -1.78 17.56
N PHE A 149 -1.01 -2.66 17.10
CA PHE A 149 0.08 -2.26 16.23
C PHE A 149 -0.42 -1.84 14.83
N LEU A 150 -1.45 -2.50 14.30
CA LEU A 150 -2.14 -2.03 13.10
C LEU A 150 -2.78 -0.65 13.29
N ASP A 151 -3.27 -0.31 14.49
CA ASP A 151 -3.75 1.06 14.75
C ASP A 151 -2.61 2.08 14.61
N VAL A 152 -1.39 1.74 15.03
CA VAL A 152 -0.19 2.58 14.85
C VAL A 152 0.14 2.70 13.36
N ILE A 153 0.12 1.60 12.61
CA ILE A 153 0.43 1.61 11.16
C ILE A 153 -0.60 2.41 10.37
N LEU A 154 -1.90 2.20 10.62
CA LEU A 154 -2.96 2.96 9.95
C LEU A 154 -2.91 4.44 10.35
N GLY A 155 -2.55 4.74 11.60
CA GLY A 155 -2.27 6.11 12.04
C GLY A 155 -1.09 6.73 11.29
N TYR A 156 -0.03 5.97 11.04
CA TYR A 156 1.10 6.39 10.22
C TYR A 156 0.67 6.70 8.77
N PHE A 157 -0.16 5.85 8.16
CA PHE A 157 -0.69 6.12 6.81
C PHE A 157 -1.48 7.42 6.76
N ASN A 158 -2.32 7.68 7.76
CA ASN A 158 -3.07 8.93 7.86
C ASN A 158 -2.13 10.15 7.91
N VAL A 159 -1.04 10.09 8.68
CA VAL A 159 -0.04 11.17 8.76
C VAL A 159 0.69 11.35 7.43
N CYS A 160 1.06 10.25 6.75
CA CYS A 160 1.70 10.33 5.44
C CYS A 160 0.77 10.95 4.38
N SER A 161 -0.52 10.61 4.40
CA SER A 161 -1.52 11.08 3.44
C SER A 161 -1.86 12.57 3.54
N ASP A 162 -1.53 13.24 4.65
CA ASP A 162 -1.72 14.69 4.81
C ASP A 162 -0.66 15.54 4.07
N GLY A 163 0.38 14.90 3.52
CA GLY A 163 1.43 15.55 2.72
C GLY A 163 0.94 16.02 1.35
N SER A 164 1.44 17.17 0.87
CA SER A 164 1.01 17.77 -0.40
C SER A 164 1.17 16.81 -1.59
N ASN A 165 0.11 16.70 -2.41
CA ASN A 165 -0.05 15.86 -3.62
C ASN A 165 0.96 16.11 -4.77
N SER A 166 2.17 16.58 -4.49
CA SER A 166 3.27 16.64 -5.45
C SER A 166 4.11 15.37 -5.35
N ASP A 167 3.47 14.21 -5.42
CA ASP A 167 4.19 12.97 -5.66
C ASP A 167 4.64 13.00 -7.12
N GLU A 168 5.88 13.42 -7.37
CA GLU A 168 6.55 13.11 -8.62
C GLU A 168 6.64 11.58 -8.69
N ASP A 169 5.91 11.02 -9.65
CA ASP A 169 5.88 9.59 -9.95
C ASP A 169 7.30 9.09 -10.21
N SER A 170 7.93 8.53 -9.18
CA SER A 170 9.22 7.89 -9.29
C SER A 170 8.98 6.48 -9.81
N ALA A 171 9.52 6.17 -10.99
CA ALA A 171 9.52 4.81 -11.49
C ALA A 171 10.40 3.93 -10.60
N LEU A 172 10.01 2.68 -10.43
CA LEU A 172 10.89 1.69 -9.82
C LEU A 172 12.02 1.34 -10.80
N VAL A 173 13.22 1.19 -10.28
CA VAL A 173 14.41 0.70 -10.98
C VAL A 173 14.26 -0.78 -11.34
N ARG A 174 13.41 -1.51 -10.60
CA ARG A 174 13.14 -2.94 -10.78
C ARG A 174 11.65 -3.26 -10.67
N PRO A 175 11.17 -4.30 -11.38
CA PRO A 175 9.81 -4.80 -11.18
C PRO A 175 9.57 -5.21 -9.73
N ILE A 176 8.36 -4.94 -9.20
CA ILE A 176 7.98 -5.28 -7.82
C ILE A 176 8.20 -6.77 -7.52
N ILE A 177 7.96 -7.65 -8.49
CA ILE A 177 8.14 -9.10 -8.36
C ILE A 177 9.57 -9.50 -7.96
N ASP A 178 10.58 -8.78 -8.45
CA ASP A 178 11.99 -9.06 -8.12
C ASP A 178 12.24 -8.77 -6.63
N LEU A 179 11.71 -7.65 -6.13
CA LEU A 179 11.86 -7.26 -4.74
C LEU A 179 11.09 -8.20 -3.80
N VAL A 180 9.85 -8.52 -4.16
CA VAL A 180 9.01 -9.48 -3.43
C VAL A 180 9.68 -10.87 -3.39
N SER A 181 10.36 -11.26 -4.47
CA SER A 181 11.07 -12.54 -4.53
C SER A 181 12.17 -12.68 -3.49
N ILE A 182 12.76 -11.58 -3.02
CA ILE A 182 13.76 -11.56 -1.95
C ILE A 182 13.07 -11.75 -0.59
N TRP A 183 11.94 -11.09 -0.36
CA TRP A 183 11.19 -11.16 0.91
C TRP A 183 10.54 -12.52 1.18
N VAL A 184 10.12 -13.19 0.11
CA VAL A 184 9.44 -14.50 0.15
C VAL A 184 10.43 -15.65 -0.10
N HIS A 185 11.73 -15.34 -0.21
CA HIS A 185 12.75 -16.36 -0.44
C HIS A 185 12.75 -17.43 0.67
N GLY A 186 12.76 -18.71 0.28
CA GLY A 186 12.69 -19.85 1.19
C GLY A 186 11.27 -20.29 1.57
N GLU A 187 10.23 -19.56 1.15
CA GLU A 187 8.83 -19.97 1.31
C GLU A 187 8.36 -20.87 0.14
N ALA A 188 7.24 -21.58 0.32
CA ALA A 188 6.80 -22.64 -0.60
C ALA A 188 6.62 -22.16 -2.06
N THR A 189 6.75 -23.09 -3.02
CA THR A 189 6.61 -22.83 -4.47
C THR A 189 5.17 -22.43 -4.82
N GLY A 190 4.89 -21.13 -4.83
CA GLY A 190 3.60 -20.55 -5.19
C GLY A 190 3.77 -19.19 -5.86
N ASN A 191 2.64 -18.54 -6.17
CA ASN A 191 2.66 -17.16 -6.65
C ASN A 191 3.23 -16.24 -5.54
N ARG A 192 4.45 -15.74 -5.74
CA ARG A 192 5.19 -14.95 -4.74
C ARG A 192 4.50 -13.63 -4.41
N LEU A 193 3.89 -12.98 -5.41
CA LEU A 193 3.12 -11.75 -5.18
C LEU A 193 1.90 -12.04 -4.32
N LYS A 194 1.21 -13.15 -4.57
CA LYS A 194 0.06 -13.58 -3.78
C LYS A 194 0.44 -13.98 -2.35
N GLN A 195 1.66 -14.50 -2.14
CA GLN A 195 2.20 -14.76 -0.81
C GLN A 195 2.48 -13.46 -0.05
N PHE A 196 2.96 -12.43 -0.76
CA PHE A 196 3.30 -11.14 -0.18
C PHE A 196 2.09 -10.22 0.06
N PHE A 197 1.08 -10.28 -0.82
CA PHE A 197 -0.21 -9.58 -0.70
C PHE A 197 -1.38 -10.57 -0.60
N PRO A 198 -1.48 -11.30 0.52
CA PRO A 198 -2.42 -12.40 0.64
C PRO A 198 -3.90 -11.99 0.68
N LEU A 199 -4.25 -10.77 1.11
CA LEU A 199 -5.63 -10.28 1.15
C LEU A 199 -6.08 -9.57 -0.12
N LEU A 200 -5.15 -9.19 -1.02
CA LEU A 200 -5.48 -8.66 -2.35
C LEU A 200 -5.81 -9.77 -3.34
N SER A 201 -6.70 -9.52 -4.29
CA SER A 201 -6.98 -10.45 -5.37
C SER A 201 -5.88 -10.50 -6.42
N ASP A 202 -5.89 -11.54 -7.26
CA ASP A 202 -4.96 -11.64 -8.39
C ASP A 202 -5.15 -10.47 -9.38
N GLU A 203 -6.36 -9.96 -9.55
CA GLU A 203 -6.64 -8.81 -10.42
C GLU A 203 -6.01 -7.52 -9.88
N ILE A 204 -6.14 -7.26 -8.57
CA ILE A 204 -5.51 -6.10 -7.92
C ILE A 204 -3.99 -6.23 -7.96
N ILE A 205 -3.45 -7.43 -7.68
CA ILE A 205 -2.01 -7.69 -7.76
C ILE A 205 -1.48 -7.41 -9.17
N ASN A 206 -2.13 -7.95 -10.20
CA ASN A 206 -1.73 -7.73 -11.59
C ASN A 206 -1.73 -6.24 -11.93
N TRP A 207 -2.73 -5.50 -11.44
CA TRP A 207 -2.83 -4.07 -11.68
C TRP A 207 -1.71 -3.26 -10.99
N VAL A 208 -1.28 -3.65 -9.79
CA VAL A 208 -0.14 -3.02 -9.08
C VAL A 208 1.18 -3.31 -9.80
N THR A 209 1.29 -4.47 -10.44
CA THR A 209 2.53 -4.92 -11.11
C THR A 209 2.61 -4.57 -12.59
N ASP A 210 1.52 -4.08 -13.19
CA ASP A 210 1.52 -3.62 -14.57
C ASP A 210 2.42 -2.38 -14.69
N GLU A 211 3.19 -2.28 -15.79
CA GLU A 211 4.20 -1.24 -16.03
C GLU A 211 3.55 0.11 -16.40
N SER A 212 2.65 0.59 -15.53
CA SER A 212 2.04 1.91 -15.62
C SER A 212 2.91 2.98 -14.94
N SER A 213 2.78 4.23 -15.37
CA SER A 213 3.64 5.33 -14.92
C SER A 213 3.51 5.72 -13.44
N CYS A 214 2.58 5.14 -12.66
CA CYS A 214 2.33 5.47 -11.25
C CYS A 214 2.46 4.26 -10.32
N VAL A 215 3.58 3.55 -10.41
CA VAL A 215 3.78 2.28 -9.66
C VAL A 215 3.76 2.49 -8.14
N ILE A 216 4.39 3.56 -7.63
CA ILE A 216 4.50 3.77 -6.18
C ILE A 216 3.17 4.16 -5.55
N GLY A 217 2.36 5.00 -6.21
CA GLY A 217 1.03 5.37 -5.72
C GLY A 217 0.07 4.18 -5.68
N LEU A 218 0.12 3.32 -6.70
CA LEU A 218 -0.63 2.05 -6.72
C LEU A 218 -0.15 1.12 -5.60
N LEU A 219 1.15 0.93 -5.46
CA LEU A 219 1.72 0.10 -4.39
C LEU A 219 1.34 0.64 -2.99
N ALA A 220 1.37 1.94 -2.78
CA ALA A 220 0.92 2.57 -1.53
C ALA A 220 -0.56 2.28 -1.27
N GLY A 221 -1.43 2.44 -2.28
CA GLY A 221 -2.84 2.08 -2.20
C GLY A 221 -3.07 0.61 -1.83
N ALA A 222 -2.28 -0.28 -2.41
CA ALA A 222 -2.31 -1.72 -2.13
C ALA A 222 -1.91 -2.04 -0.69
N VAL A 223 -0.87 -1.37 -0.17
CA VAL A 223 -0.42 -1.53 1.23
C VAL A 223 -1.46 -1.02 2.23
N ILE A 224 -2.11 0.11 1.93
CA ILE A 224 -3.23 0.61 2.74
C ILE A 224 -4.38 -0.41 2.72
N LEU A 225 -4.74 -0.92 1.55
CA LEU A 225 -5.83 -1.88 1.40
C LEU A 225 -5.57 -3.18 2.17
N GLU A 226 -4.40 -3.77 2.00
CA GLU A 226 -3.98 -4.99 2.71
C GLU A 226 -4.05 -4.79 4.24
N SER A 227 -3.52 -3.67 4.73
CA SER A 227 -3.53 -3.34 6.18
C SER A 227 -4.93 -3.11 6.72
N PHE A 228 -5.75 -2.36 5.97
CA PHE A 228 -7.13 -2.05 6.32
C PHE A 228 -7.97 -3.33 6.39
N MET A 229 -7.83 -4.22 5.40
CA MET A 229 -8.50 -5.51 5.36
C MET A 229 -8.04 -6.43 6.49
N LEU A 230 -6.74 -6.48 6.78
CA LEU A 230 -6.21 -7.26 7.91
C LEU A 230 -6.81 -6.80 9.24
N LYS A 231 -6.89 -5.47 9.45
CA LYS A 231 -7.49 -4.89 10.65
C LYS A 231 -8.99 -5.18 10.76
N LEU A 232 -9.74 -5.07 9.67
CA LEU A 232 -11.17 -5.44 9.64
C LEU A 232 -11.36 -6.92 9.98
N CYS A 233 -10.55 -7.81 9.41
CA CYS A 233 -10.61 -9.24 9.71
C CYS A 233 -10.39 -9.54 11.19
N LEU A 234 -9.43 -8.85 11.82
CA LEU A 234 -9.17 -8.99 13.26
C LEU A 234 -10.32 -8.46 14.11
N LYS A 235 -10.87 -7.28 13.79
CA LYS A 235 -12.03 -6.71 14.50
C LYS A 235 -13.27 -7.62 14.42
N LEU A 236 -13.52 -8.25 13.27
CA LEU A 236 -14.62 -9.19 13.10
C LEU A 236 -14.39 -10.50 13.87
N SER A 237 -13.14 -10.96 13.94
CA SER A 237 -12.78 -12.19 14.66
C SER A 237 -12.88 -12.07 16.19
N GLU A 238 -13.09 -10.87 16.75
CA GLU A 238 -13.16 -10.63 18.19
C GLU A 238 -14.53 -10.99 18.83
N GLY A 239 -15.52 -11.43 18.05
CA GLY A 239 -16.69 -12.19 18.53
C GLY A 239 -17.72 -11.41 19.36
N SER A 240 -17.76 -10.08 19.26
CA SER A 240 -18.72 -9.23 19.96
C SER A 240 -20.09 -9.14 19.25
N SER A 241 -21.15 -8.76 19.99
CA SER A 241 -22.54 -8.77 19.53
C SER A 241 -22.79 -7.90 18.28
N LYS A 242 -23.58 -8.45 17.33
CA LYS A 242 -23.59 -8.06 15.92
C LYS A 242 -24.06 -6.64 15.57
N GLU A 243 -24.81 -5.94 16.42
CA GLU A 243 -25.50 -4.69 15.99
C GLU A 243 -24.80 -3.40 16.46
N GLU A 244 -24.41 -3.32 17.74
CA GLU A 244 -23.66 -2.17 18.28
C GLU A 244 -22.24 -2.10 17.70
N VAL A 245 -21.61 -3.28 17.56
CA VAL A 245 -20.28 -3.44 16.93
C VAL A 245 -20.31 -3.07 15.46
N GLN A 246 -21.44 -3.27 14.76
CA GLN A 246 -21.55 -2.94 13.34
C GLN A 246 -21.48 -1.43 13.11
N ASN A 247 -22.17 -0.62 13.92
CA ASN A 247 -22.13 0.83 13.78
C ASN A 247 -20.75 1.38 14.14
N GLU A 248 -20.14 0.90 15.23
CA GLU A 248 -18.77 1.31 15.59
C GLU A 248 -17.77 0.93 14.50
N LEU A 249 -17.86 -0.29 13.97
CA LEU A 249 -16.96 -0.77 12.91
C LEU A 249 -17.16 0.01 11.61
N ARG A 250 -18.41 0.33 11.27
CA ARG A 250 -18.73 1.17 10.11
C ARG A 250 -18.16 2.57 10.28
N THR A 251 -18.39 3.21 11.43
CA THR A 251 -17.84 4.54 11.72
C THR A 251 -16.32 4.53 11.65
N TRP A 252 -15.67 3.54 12.28
CA TRP A 252 -14.22 3.39 12.21
C TRP A 252 -13.75 3.26 10.76
N ALA A 253 -14.37 2.38 9.97
CA ALA A 253 -13.99 2.17 8.57
C ALA A 253 -14.16 3.45 7.72
N VAL A 254 -15.28 4.15 7.86
CA VAL A 254 -15.53 5.42 7.17
C VAL A 254 -14.51 6.49 7.57
N CYS A 255 -14.18 6.60 8.86
CA CYS A 255 -13.16 7.52 9.36
C CYS A 255 -11.76 7.16 8.82
N SER A 256 -11.41 5.88 8.77
CA SER A 256 -10.15 5.42 8.19
C SER A 256 -10.03 5.78 6.71
N VAL A 257 -11.04 5.47 5.89
CA VAL A 257 -11.05 5.84 4.46
C VAL A 257 -10.95 7.36 4.27
N THR A 258 -11.69 8.12 5.07
CA THR A 258 -11.62 9.60 5.06
C THR A 258 -10.22 10.10 5.37
N GLY A 259 -9.58 9.51 6.39
CA GLY A 259 -8.24 9.88 6.85
C GLY A 259 -7.14 9.55 5.85
N PHE A 260 -7.17 8.35 5.25
CA PHE A 260 -6.14 7.96 4.28
C PHE A 260 -6.14 8.83 3.02
N HIS A 261 -7.26 9.46 2.68
CA HIS A 261 -7.40 10.38 1.54
C HIS A 261 -6.85 9.84 0.20
N SER A 262 -6.74 8.51 0.06
CA SER A 262 -5.99 7.89 -1.03
C SER A 262 -6.95 7.39 -2.11
N PHE A 263 -6.85 8.01 -3.28
CA PHE A 263 -7.64 7.61 -4.45
C PHE A 263 -7.31 6.18 -4.88
N TYR A 264 -6.03 5.80 -4.92
CA TYR A 264 -5.61 4.45 -5.34
C TYR A 264 -6.13 3.37 -4.40
N PHE A 265 -6.05 3.58 -3.08
CA PHE A 265 -6.67 2.71 -2.10
C PHE A 265 -8.18 2.56 -2.34
N PHE A 266 -8.88 3.68 -2.53
CA PHE A 266 -10.32 3.65 -2.75
C PHE A 266 -10.66 2.92 -4.06
N ASP A 267 -9.97 3.19 -5.17
CA ASP A 267 -10.19 2.49 -6.45
C ASP A 267 -9.98 0.98 -6.33
N MET A 268 -8.93 0.55 -5.62
CA MET A 268 -8.69 -0.87 -5.33
C MET A 268 -9.80 -1.47 -4.46
N LEU A 269 -10.29 -0.74 -3.46
CA LEU A 269 -11.39 -1.18 -2.61
C LEU A 269 -12.68 -1.41 -3.42
N ILE A 270 -12.99 -0.51 -4.36
CA ILE A 270 -14.15 -0.66 -5.27
C ILE A 270 -13.98 -1.91 -6.14
N LYS A 271 -12.82 -2.08 -6.77
CA LYS A 271 -12.55 -3.23 -7.65
C LYS A 271 -12.65 -4.56 -6.91
N MET A 272 -12.11 -4.62 -5.70
CA MET A 272 -12.24 -5.79 -4.82
C MET A 272 -13.71 -6.13 -4.53
N LEU A 273 -14.61 -5.15 -4.45
CA LEU A 273 -16.04 -5.38 -4.22
C LEU A 273 -16.81 -5.85 -5.45
N LEU A 274 -16.25 -5.69 -6.65
CA LEU A 274 -16.80 -6.26 -7.89
C LEU A 274 -16.47 -7.75 -8.04
N GLU A 275 -15.51 -8.24 -7.26
CA GLU A 275 -15.14 -9.64 -7.29
C GLU A 275 -16.12 -10.51 -6.51
N PRO A 276 -16.40 -11.74 -6.98
CA PRO A 276 -17.42 -12.60 -6.40
C PRO A 276 -17.12 -13.01 -4.96
N ASN A 277 -15.86 -13.10 -4.55
CA ASN A 277 -15.43 -13.45 -3.18
C ASN A 277 -14.28 -12.56 -2.74
N LEU A 278 -14.22 -12.22 -1.45
CA LEU A 278 -13.09 -11.50 -0.87
C LEU A 278 -11.97 -12.50 -0.54
N THR A 279 -10.71 -12.11 -0.71
CA THR A 279 -9.52 -12.92 -0.40
C THR A 279 -9.21 -12.98 1.10
N VAL A 280 -10.21 -13.25 1.94
CA VAL A 280 -10.15 -13.24 3.42
C VAL A 280 -10.42 -14.60 4.05
N THR A 281 -10.61 -15.66 3.26
CA THR A 281 -11.05 -17.00 3.70
C THR A 281 -10.09 -17.68 4.68
N SER A 282 -8.79 -17.32 4.68
CA SER A 282 -7.83 -17.81 5.67
C SER A 282 -8.08 -17.22 7.07
N LEU A 283 -8.69 -16.02 7.15
CA LEU A 283 -8.92 -15.27 8.38
C LEU A 283 -10.38 -15.33 8.85
N LEU A 284 -11.34 -15.28 7.95
CA LEU A 284 -12.77 -15.17 8.26
C LEU A 284 -13.57 -16.42 7.84
N SER A 285 -14.68 -16.64 8.52
CA SER A 285 -15.71 -17.59 8.06
C SER A 285 -16.49 -17.00 6.88
N SER A 286 -17.22 -17.83 6.14
CA SER A 286 -18.07 -17.35 5.04
C SER A 286 -19.18 -16.39 5.50
N GLU A 287 -19.66 -16.55 6.75
CA GLU A 287 -20.65 -15.66 7.35
C GLU A 287 -20.02 -14.27 7.63
N ASP A 288 -18.83 -14.27 8.23
CA ASP A 288 -18.09 -13.03 8.53
C ASP A 288 -17.63 -12.31 7.26
N GLU A 289 -17.27 -13.05 6.21
CA GLU A 289 -16.97 -12.49 4.88
C GLU A 289 -18.20 -11.80 4.28
N SER A 290 -19.37 -12.46 4.31
CA SER A 290 -20.62 -11.87 3.83
C SER A 290 -20.98 -10.59 4.60
N PHE A 291 -20.74 -10.59 5.91
CA PHE A 291 -20.91 -9.41 6.74
C PHE A 291 -19.91 -8.30 6.37
N LEU A 292 -18.63 -8.64 6.22
CA LEU A 292 -17.58 -7.70 5.81
C LEU A 292 -17.93 -7.04 4.47
N ARG A 293 -18.41 -7.81 3.48
CA ARG A 293 -18.82 -7.23 2.18
C ARG A 293 -19.96 -6.22 2.35
N LYS A 294 -20.98 -6.51 3.15
CA LYS A 294 -22.09 -5.57 3.42
C LYS A 294 -21.60 -4.31 4.14
N LEU A 295 -20.68 -4.47 5.09
CA LEU A 295 -20.02 -3.35 5.75
C LEU A 295 -19.26 -2.48 4.75
N LEU A 296 -18.50 -3.09 3.84
CA LEU A 296 -17.73 -2.35 2.84
C LEU A 296 -18.63 -1.63 1.83
N TYR A 297 -19.79 -2.17 1.45
CA TYR A 297 -20.80 -1.42 0.69
C TYR A 297 -21.27 -0.17 1.45
N ASP A 298 -21.52 -0.29 2.76
CA ASP A 298 -21.85 0.87 3.60
C ASP A 298 -20.74 1.92 3.64
N VAL A 299 -19.48 1.49 3.61
CA VAL A 299 -18.31 2.37 3.62
C VAL A 299 -18.14 3.07 2.28
N VAL A 300 -18.40 2.37 1.18
CA VAL A 300 -18.17 2.90 -0.17
C VAL A 300 -19.32 3.79 -0.66
N ILE A 301 -20.57 3.41 -0.40
CA ILE A 301 -21.74 4.00 -1.06
C ILE A 301 -22.34 5.16 -0.25
N LEU A 302 -22.36 5.05 1.08
CA LEU A 302 -23.09 5.99 1.93
C LEU A 302 -22.34 7.31 2.18
N PRO A 303 -21.01 7.32 2.42
CA PRO A 303 -20.26 8.56 2.63
C PRO A 303 -19.98 9.28 1.31
N ASP A 304 -20.02 10.61 1.35
CA ASP A 304 -19.57 11.46 0.25
C ASP A 304 -18.12 11.90 0.50
N TYR A 305 -17.17 11.17 -0.08
CA TYR A 305 -15.75 11.40 0.17
C TYR A 305 -15.22 12.59 -0.63
N SER A 306 -14.77 13.63 0.09
CA SER A 306 -14.30 14.87 -0.54
C SER A 306 -13.10 14.70 -1.49
N PHE A 307 -12.29 13.66 -1.32
CA PHE A 307 -11.12 13.37 -2.16
C PHE A 307 -11.50 12.83 -3.54
N LEU A 308 -12.74 12.36 -3.71
CA LEU A 308 -13.28 11.89 -4.99
C LEU A 308 -13.86 13.03 -5.85
N HIS A 309 -13.88 14.26 -5.33
CA HIS A 309 -14.43 15.39 -6.08
C HIS A 309 -13.48 15.75 -7.24
N ILE A 310 -14.01 15.93 -8.46
CA ILE A 310 -13.25 16.19 -9.71
C ILE A 310 -12.08 17.14 -9.51
N HIS A 311 -12.33 18.27 -8.85
CA HIS A 311 -11.34 19.33 -8.67
C HIS A 311 -10.06 18.86 -7.99
N LYS A 312 -10.15 17.82 -7.16
CA LYS A 312 -9.02 17.20 -6.45
C LYS A 312 -8.38 16.04 -7.21
N VAL A 313 -9.14 15.32 -8.05
CA VAL A 313 -8.62 14.22 -8.89
C VAL A 313 -8.08 14.68 -10.26
N ASN A 314 -8.07 15.99 -10.52
CA ASN A 314 -7.59 16.58 -11.79
C ASN A 314 -6.12 16.28 -12.13
N HIS A 315 -5.33 15.71 -11.24
CA HIS A 315 -3.95 15.29 -11.53
C HIS A 315 -3.88 13.85 -12.08
N LEU A 316 -4.96 13.06 -11.96
CA LEU A 316 -4.99 11.67 -12.37
C LEU A 316 -5.33 11.50 -13.85
N PRO A 317 -4.86 10.43 -14.52
CA PRO A 317 -5.16 10.23 -15.93
C PRO A 317 -6.65 9.95 -16.13
N THR A 318 -7.24 10.55 -17.17
CA THR A 318 -8.69 10.54 -17.41
C THR A 318 -9.30 9.15 -17.51
N ASN A 319 -8.55 8.17 -18.02
CA ASN A 319 -9.02 6.79 -18.11
C ASN A 319 -9.19 6.13 -16.73
N HIS A 320 -8.32 6.44 -15.76
CA HIS A 320 -8.46 5.94 -14.39
C HIS A 320 -9.73 6.50 -13.73
N ILE A 321 -9.99 7.79 -13.89
CA ILE A 321 -11.19 8.44 -13.35
C ILE A 321 -12.46 7.82 -13.94
N LYS A 322 -12.49 7.58 -15.26
CA LYS A 322 -13.63 6.93 -15.93
C LYS A 322 -13.88 5.52 -15.43
N ASN A 323 -12.82 4.71 -15.37
CA ASN A 323 -12.92 3.32 -14.93
C ASN A 323 -13.37 3.24 -13.47
N ASN A 324 -12.87 4.13 -12.61
CA ASN A 324 -13.29 4.22 -11.21
C ASN A 324 -14.77 4.62 -11.08
N ILE A 325 -15.24 5.63 -11.81
CA ILE A 325 -16.67 6.02 -11.80
C ILE A 325 -17.56 4.87 -12.26
N LEU A 326 -17.16 4.16 -13.33
CA LEU A 326 -17.90 2.98 -13.79
C LEU A 326 -17.94 1.88 -12.72
N ALA A 327 -16.81 1.62 -12.07
CA ALA A 327 -16.72 0.63 -11.01
C ALA A 327 -17.61 1.00 -9.81
N ILE A 328 -17.66 2.27 -9.40
CA ILE A 328 -18.55 2.75 -8.33
C ILE A 328 -20.02 2.54 -8.71
N ILE A 329 -20.41 2.80 -9.96
CA ILE A 329 -21.78 2.55 -10.44
C ILE A 329 -22.11 1.05 -10.35
N MET A 330 -21.20 0.20 -10.81
CA MET A 330 -21.39 -1.25 -10.79
C MET A 330 -21.52 -1.78 -9.36
N VAL A 331 -20.64 -1.38 -8.44
CA VAL A 331 -20.71 -1.73 -7.01
C VAL A 331 -22.01 -1.24 -6.39
N SER A 332 -22.41 0.00 -6.67
CA SER A 332 -23.66 0.57 -6.13
C SER A 332 -24.87 -0.21 -6.60
N HIS A 333 -24.91 -0.56 -7.89
CA HIS A 333 -25.98 -1.36 -8.48
C HIS A 333 -26.04 -2.77 -7.87
N GLU A 334 -24.90 -3.46 -7.77
CA GLU A 334 -24.81 -4.79 -7.19
C GLU A 334 -25.29 -4.81 -5.73
N ALA A 335 -24.86 -3.83 -4.94
CA ALA A 335 -25.25 -3.71 -3.55
C ALA A 335 -26.76 -3.45 -3.40
N ILE A 336 -27.34 -2.55 -4.22
CA ILE A 336 -28.79 -2.28 -4.24
C ILE A 336 -29.57 -3.56 -4.57
N GLU A 337 -29.15 -4.31 -5.59
CA GLU A 337 -29.80 -5.55 -6.00
C GLU A 337 -29.68 -6.65 -4.94
N LEU A 338 -28.54 -6.74 -4.26
CA LEU A 338 -28.35 -7.67 -3.14
C LEU A 338 -29.38 -7.42 -2.03
N PHE A 339 -29.54 -6.16 -1.59
CA PHE A 339 -30.49 -5.83 -0.52
C PHE A 339 -31.96 -5.95 -0.97
N ARG A 340 -32.28 -5.65 -2.23
CA ARG A 340 -33.61 -5.91 -2.82
C ARG A 340 -33.96 -7.39 -2.79
N LYS A 341 -33.05 -8.27 -3.24
CA LYS A 341 -33.24 -9.73 -3.22
C LYS A 341 -33.42 -10.27 -1.80
N ASN A 342 -32.72 -9.69 -0.84
CA ASN A 342 -32.83 -10.03 0.58
C ASN A 342 -34.04 -9.40 1.29
N LYS A 343 -34.92 -8.69 0.56
CA LYS A 343 -36.12 -8.00 1.07
C LYS A 343 -35.82 -6.86 2.05
N ASP A 344 -34.60 -6.37 2.09
CA ASP A 344 -34.22 -5.17 2.84
C ASP A 344 -34.37 -3.93 1.94
N HIS A 345 -35.64 -3.58 1.69
CA HIS A 345 -35.97 -2.45 0.83
C HIS A 345 -35.53 -1.10 1.42
N SER A 346 -35.46 -0.99 2.75
CA SER A 346 -34.99 0.22 3.43
C SER A 346 -33.54 0.51 3.07
N LYS A 347 -32.66 -0.50 3.16
CA LYS A 347 -31.25 -0.36 2.80
C LYS A 347 -31.06 -0.05 1.31
N ALA A 348 -31.80 -0.75 0.44
CA ALA A 348 -31.75 -0.49 -1.01
C ALA A 348 -32.15 0.95 -1.37
N ILE A 349 -33.18 1.50 -0.71
CA ILE A 349 -33.60 2.90 -0.87
C ILE A 349 -32.50 3.84 -0.34
N SER A 350 -31.90 3.53 0.81
CA SER A 350 -30.80 4.33 1.37
C SER A 350 -29.62 4.44 0.40
N TYR A 351 -29.21 3.35 -0.26
CA TYR A 351 -28.14 3.38 -1.26
C TYR A 351 -28.53 4.14 -2.51
N THR A 352 -29.77 3.98 -2.98
CA THR A 352 -30.30 4.74 -4.12
C THR A 352 -30.25 6.24 -3.82
N ASN A 353 -30.69 6.64 -2.64
CA ASN A 353 -30.69 8.04 -2.21
C ASN A 353 -29.26 8.60 -2.04
N ALA A 354 -28.33 7.82 -1.46
CA ALA A 354 -26.93 8.21 -1.33
C ALA A 354 -26.29 8.45 -2.71
N PHE A 355 -26.51 7.52 -3.65
CA PHE A 355 -26.03 7.68 -5.02
C PHE A 355 -26.63 8.93 -5.69
N SER A 356 -27.95 9.11 -5.65
CA SER A 356 -28.64 10.26 -6.25
C SER A 356 -28.25 11.60 -5.63
N GLY A 357 -27.93 11.62 -4.33
CA GLY A 357 -27.51 12.82 -3.60
C GLY A 357 -26.02 13.14 -3.69
N SER A 358 -25.19 12.19 -4.16
CA SER A 358 -23.74 12.37 -4.31
C SER A 358 -23.37 13.26 -5.50
N HIS A 359 -22.07 13.54 -5.64
CA HIS A 359 -21.56 14.21 -6.83
C HIS A 359 -21.53 13.33 -8.10
N LEU A 360 -21.62 12.00 -7.96
CA LEU A 360 -21.46 11.03 -9.06
C LEU A 360 -22.41 11.25 -10.26
N PRO A 361 -23.73 11.51 -10.09
CA PRO A 361 -24.60 11.79 -11.23
C PRO A 361 -24.14 13.00 -12.06
N THR A 362 -23.63 14.03 -11.40
CA THR A 362 -23.05 15.20 -12.08
C THR A 362 -21.75 14.81 -12.80
N LEU A 363 -20.91 13.96 -12.20
CA LEU A 363 -19.69 13.44 -12.84
C LEU A 363 -20.00 12.67 -14.11
N ILE A 364 -20.97 11.76 -14.03
CA ILE A 364 -21.43 10.93 -15.13
C ILE A 364 -21.98 11.80 -16.26
N THR A 365 -22.80 12.79 -15.92
CA THR A 365 -23.36 13.73 -16.90
C THR A 365 -22.23 14.49 -17.60
N LYS A 366 -21.27 15.06 -16.86
CA LYS A 366 -20.13 15.79 -17.44
C LYS A 366 -19.21 14.91 -18.27
N LEU A 367 -19.07 13.63 -17.90
CA LEU A 367 -18.31 12.64 -18.69
C LEU A 367 -19.01 12.35 -20.00
N ALA A 368 -20.33 12.15 -19.96
CA ALA A 368 -21.17 11.86 -21.13
C ALA A 368 -21.31 13.05 -22.08
N THR A 369 -21.41 14.28 -21.56
CA THR A 369 -21.55 15.52 -22.36
C THR A 369 -20.22 16.05 -22.90
N SER A 370 -19.10 15.38 -22.59
CA SER A 370 -17.75 15.85 -22.90
C SER A 370 -17.40 17.27 -22.37
N GLU A 371 -18.10 17.75 -21.34
CA GLU A 371 -17.80 19.04 -20.70
C GLU A 371 -16.54 19.02 -19.83
N LEU A 372 -16.16 17.85 -19.32
CA LEU A 372 -14.88 17.63 -18.63
C LEU A 372 -13.64 17.90 -19.50
N TRP A 373 -13.82 18.17 -20.80
CA TRP A 373 -12.76 18.21 -21.81
C TRP A 373 -12.41 19.62 -22.31
N GLN A 374 -13.31 20.60 -22.13
CA GLN A 374 -13.08 21.99 -22.53
C GLN A 374 -11.93 22.68 -21.74
N PRO A 375 -11.71 22.41 -20.44
CA PRO A 375 -10.57 22.99 -19.70
C PRO A 375 -9.20 22.47 -20.14
N TRP A 376 -9.15 21.30 -20.78
CA TRP A 376 -7.90 20.57 -21.07
C TRP A 376 -7.33 20.87 -22.45
N LYS A 377 -8.15 21.36 -23.39
CA LYS A 377 -7.67 21.88 -24.69
C LYS A 377 -7.00 23.25 -24.58
N ASN A 378 -7.28 24.03 -23.54
CA ASN A 378 -6.78 25.40 -23.42
C ASN A 378 -5.47 25.52 -22.62
N LYS A 379 -5.00 24.45 -21.97
CA LYS A 379 -3.71 24.46 -21.24
C LYS A 379 -2.52 23.93 -22.04
N SER A 380 -2.74 23.29 -23.19
CA SER A 380 -1.69 22.75 -24.06
C SER A 380 -1.30 23.70 -25.22
N THR A 381 -1.89 24.89 -25.30
CA THR A 381 -1.66 25.85 -26.41
C THR A 381 -1.03 27.19 -26.00
N GLN A 382 -0.60 27.37 -24.75
CA GLN A 382 0.16 28.55 -24.33
C GLN A 382 1.57 28.16 -23.89
N GLY A 383 2.40 27.80 -24.87
CA GLY A 383 3.78 27.44 -24.63
C GLY A 383 4.58 27.07 -25.87
N ILE A 384 4.37 27.74 -27.02
CA ILE A 384 5.32 27.64 -28.15
C ILE A 384 5.58 29.03 -28.74
N ILE A 385 6.63 29.65 -28.20
CA ILE A 385 7.70 30.40 -28.86
C ILE A 385 7.34 31.15 -30.17
N THR A 386 7.19 32.47 -30.04
CA THR A 386 7.47 33.42 -31.14
C THR A 386 8.96 33.39 -31.47
N TYR A 387 9.35 32.74 -32.57
CA TYR A 387 10.65 32.98 -33.21
C TYR A 387 10.56 34.23 -34.09
N GLY A 388 11.27 35.28 -33.68
CA GLY A 388 11.52 36.45 -34.51
C GLY A 388 12.49 36.09 -35.64
N PHE A 389 12.04 36.30 -36.89
CA PHE A 389 12.95 36.43 -38.02
C PHE A 389 13.34 37.89 -38.15
N SER A 390 14.56 38.21 -37.75
CA SER A 390 15.22 39.46 -38.12
C SER A 390 15.65 39.34 -39.58
N LYS A 391 15.07 40.17 -40.44
CA LYS A 391 15.62 40.46 -41.76
C LYS A 391 16.99 41.12 -41.59
N VAL A 392 17.98 40.60 -42.29
CA VAL A 392 19.14 41.37 -42.74
C VAL A 392 18.98 41.43 -44.26
N ASP A 393 18.57 42.59 -44.75
CA ASP A 393 18.54 42.92 -46.18
C ASP A 393 19.99 43.16 -46.67
N ALA A 394 20.18 43.05 -47.98
CA ALA A 394 21.36 43.59 -48.65
C ALA A 394 21.39 45.13 -48.57
#